data_AF-A0A498EK33-F1
#
_entry.id   AF-A0A498EK33-F1
#
_cell.length_a   1.000
_cell.length_b   1.000
_cell.length_c   1.000
_cell.angle_alpha   90.00
_cell.angle_beta   90.00
_cell.angle_gamma   90.00
#
_symmetry.space_group_name_H-M   'P 1'
#
loop_
_entity.id
_entity.type
_entity.pdbx_description
1 polymer ?
#
loop_
_entity_poly.entity_id
_entity_poly.type
_entity_poly.pdbx_seq_one_letter_code
_entity_poly.pdbx_strand_id
1 'polypeptide(L)'
;HRALLHKAFQTASHDGSGDGHVIVGLTSPELATETRSDPTHVEQLGAYDDRRSALASELDQLGEPYTATYEIVRLDDTQGPAATRADVDALVASPEAKAQRRAYELNQQRRDAGLHPLEIHTPPFVVAEDGTRISSTRIRNGEIDVHG
;
A
#
# COMPACT_ATOMS: atom_id res chain seq x y z
N HIS A 1 -0.74 -0.46 9.00
CA HIS A 1 -1.20 -0.15 7.62
C HIS A 1 -2.03 1.12 7.53
N ARG A 2 -2.89 1.43 8.51
CA ARG A 2 -3.72 2.65 8.55
C ARG A 2 -2.96 3.95 8.24
N ALA A 3 -1.75 4.14 8.77
CA ALA A 3 -0.92 5.32 8.50
C ALA A 3 -0.49 5.48 7.03
N LEU A 4 -0.30 4.37 6.29
CA LEU A 4 -0.02 4.41 4.85
C LEU A 4 -1.22 4.93 4.07
N LEU A 5 -2.40 4.38 4.37
CA LEU A 5 -3.65 4.79 3.72
C LEU A 5 -3.98 6.25 4.03
N HIS A 6 -3.82 6.67 5.28
CA HIS A 6 -4.01 8.06 5.69
C HIS A 6 -3.05 9.00 4.93
N LYS A 7 -1.77 8.63 4.81
CA LYS A 7 -0.81 9.44 4.05
C LYS A 7 -1.18 9.50 2.55
N ALA A 8 -1.69 8.41 1.98
CA ALA A 8 -2.16 8.38 0.59
C ALA A 8 -3.33 9.34 0.35
N PHE A 9 -4.35 9.33 1.21
CA PHE A 9 -5.44 10.30 1.13
C PHE A 9 -4.97 11.74 1.33
N GLN A 10 -4.06 11.98 2.29
CA GLN A 10 -3.47 13.32 2.47
C GLN A 10 -2.74 13.83 1.23
N THR A 11 -1.92 12.99 0.60
CA THR A 11 -1.22 13.36 -0.65
C THR A 11 -2.23 13.63 -1.76
N ALA A 12 -3.20 12.74 -1.98
CA ALA A 12 -4.19 12.89 -3.05
C ALA A 12 -5.09 14.12 -2.86
N SER A 13 -5.39 14.53 -1.62
CA SER A 13 -6.23 15.70 -1.35
C SER A 13 -5.48 17.03 -1.29
N HIS A 14 -4.15 17.07 -1.28
CA HIS A 14 -3.39 18.31 -1.11
C HIS A 14 -2.70 18.82 -2.38
N ASP A 15 -2.47 17.95 -3.38
CA ASP A 15 -1.76 18.31 -4.62
C ASP A 15 -2.72 18.57 -5.79
N GLY A 16 -3.28 19.79 -5.86
CA GLY A 16 -3.88 20.34 -7.10
C GLY A 16 -5.33 20.81 -7.04
N SER A 17 -5.84 21.28 -8.19
CA SER A 17 -7.25 21.64 -8.40
C SER A 17 -8.03 20.42 -8.87
N GLY A 18 -8.80 19.80 -7.98
CA GLY A 18 -9.65 18.64 -8.29
C GLY A 18 -9.79 17.69 -7.09
N ASP A 19 -10.76 16.78 -7.17
CA ASP A 19 -10.86 15.68 -6.21
C ASP A 19 -9.81 14.63 -6.59
N GLY A 20 -8.74 14.51 -5.81
CA GLY A 20 -7.67 13.53 -6.08
C GLY A 20 -8.17 12.08 -6.07
N HIS A 21 -7.30 11.15 -6.47
CA HIS A 21 -7.65 9.74 -6.56
C HIS A 21 -6.56 8.83 -5.98
N VAL A 22 -6.95 7.90 -5.12
CA VAL A 22 -6.06 6.93 -4.47
C VAL A 22 -6.26 5.54 -5.07
N ILE A 23 -5.20 4.99 -5.68
CA ILE A 23 -5.18 3.61 -6.17
C ILE A 23 -4.52 2.73 -5.13
N VAL A 24 -5.28 1.78 -4.57
CA VAL A 24 -4.76 0.81 -3.60
C VAL A 24 -4.64 -0.56 -4.25
N GLY A 25 -3.39 -0.99 -4.46
CA GLY A 25 -3.10 -2.32 -4.97
C GLY A 25 -3.22 -3.40 -3.89
N LEU A 26 -4.13 -4.36 -4.08
CA LEU A 26 -4.27 -5.54 -3.24
C LEU A 26 -3.66 -6.77 -3.91
N THR A 27 -2.64 -7.36 -3.29
CA THR A 27 -1.95 -8.56 -3.78
C THR A 27 -2.90 -9.73 -3.97
N SER A 28 -2.88 -10.31 -5.17
CA SER A 28 -3.60 -11.54 -5.51
C SER A 28 -3.08 -12.74 -4.69
N PRO A 29 -3.87 -13.81 -4.53
CA PRO A 29 -3.41 -15.03 -3.86
C PRO A 29 -2.14 -15.62 -4.48
N GLU A 30 -2.02 -15.59 -5.81
CA GLU A 30 -0.91 -16.15 -6.56
C GLU A 30 0.37 -15.36 -6.29
N LEU A 31 0.30 -14.03 -6.43
CA LEU A 31 1.43 -13.14 -6.14
C LEU A 31 1.81 -13.16 -4.65
N ALA A 32 0.83 -13.32 -3.75
CA ALA A 32 1.09 -13.44 -2.33
C ALA A 32 1.88 -14.70 -1.98
N THR A 33 1.68 -15.78 -2.74
CA THR A 33 2.41 -17.04 -2.58
C THR A 33 3.86 -16.90 -3.07
N GLU A 34 4.08 -16.25 -4.21
CA GLU A 34 5.42 -16.09 -4.80
C GLU A 34 6.31 -15.09 -4.04
N THR A 35 5.72 -14.04 -3.47
CA THR A 35 6.50 -12.90 -2.92
C THR A 35 6.78 -13.00 -1.43
N ARG A 36 6.16 -13.97 -0.75
CA ARG A 36 6.32 -14.21 0.69
C ARG A 36 7.39 -15.27 0.94
N SER A 37 8.21 -15.01 1.94
CA SER A 37 9.34 -15.86 2.30
C SER A 37 8.95 -17.10 3.10
N ASP A 38 7.69 -17.21 3.52
CA ASP A 38 7.21 -18.27 4.40
C ASP A 38 5.83 -18.76 3.92
N PRO A 39 5.68 -20.06 3.58
CA PRO A 39 4.42 -20.64 3.12
C PRO A 39 3.32 -20.63 4.19
N THR A 40 3.65 -20.70 5.48
CA THR A 40 2.66 -20.69 6.57
C THR A 40 1.92 -19.35 6.65
N HIS A 41 2.61 -18.27 6.27
CA HIS A 41 2.04 -16.94 6.15
C HIS A 41 1.09 -16.77 4.94
N VAL A 42 1.07 -17.73 4.01
CA VAL A 42 0.12 -17.78 2.89
C VAL A 42 -1.17 -18.45 3.34
N GLU A 43 -1.10 -19.52 4.13
CA GLU A 43 -2.30 -20.18 4.69
C GLU A 43 -3.05 -19.29 5.68
N GLN A 44 -2.33 -18.39 6.37
CA GLN A 44 -2.92 -17.38 7.25
C GLN A 44 -3.44 -16.13 6.50
N LEU A 45 -3.28 -16.06 5.18
CA LEU A 45 -3.99 -15.05 4.40
C LEU A 45 -5.44 -15.48 4.24
N GLY A 46 -6.35 -14.68 4.79
CA GLY A 46 -7.77 -14.81 4.48
C GLY A 46 -8.04 -14.70 2.97
N ALA A 47 -9.23 -15.14 2.56
CA ALA A 47 -9.62 -15.11 1.15
C ALA A 47 -9.44 -13.71 0.55
N TYR A 48 -9.12 -13.64 -0.74
CA TYR A 48 -8.91 -12.37 -1.41
C TYR A 48 -10.10 -11.42 -1.22
N ASP A 49 -11.32 -11.93 -1.33
CA ASP A 49 -12.55 -11.15 -1.19
C ASP A 49 -12.76 -10.65 0.25
N ASP A 50 -12.38 -11.43 1.26
CA ASP A 50 -12.43 -10.99 2.66
C ASP A 50 -11.44 -9.83 2.89
N ARG A 51 -10.20 -9.97 2.37
CA ARG A 51 -9.18 -8.94 2.45
C ARG A 51 -9.59 -7.67 1.70
N ARG A 52 -10.21 -7.82 0.52
CA ARG A 52 -10.75 -6.71 -0.26
C ARG A 52 -11.86 -5.99 0.50
N SER A 53 -12.79 -6.73 1.09
CA SER A 53 -13.94 -6.17 1.81
C SER A 53 -13.51 -5.46 3.10
N ALA A 54 -12.56 -6.03 3.84
CA ALA A 54 -11.94 -5.39 5.00
C ALA A 54 -11.21 -4.10 4.59
N LEU A 55 -10.42 -4.14 3.50
CA LEU A 55 -9.74 -2.96 2.98
C LEU A 55 -10.70 -1.88 2.53
N ALA A 56 -11.78 -2.22 1.81
CA ALA A 56 -12.80 -1.27 1.39
C ALA A 56 -13.45 -0.57 2.59
N SER A 57 -13.82 -1.34 3.62
CA SER A 57 -14.41 -0.79 4.84
C SER A 57 -13.47 0.17 5.56
N GLU A 58 -12.17 -0.13 5.62
CA GLU A 58 -11.17 0.77 6.19
C GLU A 58 -10.96 2.02 5.32
N LEU A 59 -10.95 1.89 4.00
CA LEU A 59 -10.81 3.04 3.09
C LEU A 59 -12.02 3.97 3.14
N ASP A 60 -13.23 3.44 3.26
CA ASP A 60 -14.45 4.24 3.45
C ASP A 60 -14.37 5.08 4.72
N GLN A 61 -13.97 4.48 5.85
CA GLN A 61 -13.84 5.18 7.13
C GLN A 61 -12.69 6.19 7.13
N LEU A 62 -11.55 5.86 6.52
CA LEU A 62 -10.38 6.73 6.47
C LEU A 62 -10.52 7.87 5.47
N GLY A 63 -11.26 7.66 4.40
CA GLY A 63 -11.50 8.60 3.32
C GLY A 63 -12.53 9.66 3.66
N GLU A 64 -13.41 9.43 4.65
CA GLU A 64 -14.50 10.37 5.04
C GLU A 64 -14.06 11.84 5.24
N PRO A 65 -12.92 12.17 5.87
CA PRO A 65 -12.48 13.56 6.01
C PRO A 65 -11.78 14.14 4.77
N TYR A 66 -11.64 13.36 3.69
CA TYR A 66 -10.93 13.72 2.47
C TYR A 66 -11.89 13.83 1.29
N THR A 67 -11.57 14.70 0.33
CA THR A 67 -12.31 14.78 -0.94
C THR A 67 -11.83 13.77 -1.97
N ALA A 68 -10.67 13.15 -1.73
CA ALA A 68 -10.10 12.21 -2.67
C ALA A 68 -10.92 10.92 -2.76
N THR A 69 -11.19 10.48 -3.98
CA THR A 69 -11.81 9.18 -4.26
C THR A 69 -10.78 8.07 -4.19
N TYR A 70 -11.22 6.81 -4.19
CA TYR A 70 -10.31 5.67 -4.20
C TYR A 70 -10.80 4.52 -5.08
N GLU A 71 -9.86 3.69 -5.54
CA GLU A 71 -10.14 2.40 -6.15
C GLU A 71 -9.22 1.31 -5.57
N ILE A 72 -9.71 0.06 -5.53
CA ILE A 72 -8.92 -1.11 -5.15
C ILE A 72 -8.65 -1.92 -6.42
N VAL A 73 -7.37 -2.09 -6.75
CA VAL A 73 -6.93 -2.84 -7.94
C VAL A 73 -6.24 -4.13 -7.48
N ARG A 74 -6.56 -5.24 -8.14
CA ARG A 74 -5.85 -6.51 -7.93
C ARG A 74 -4.43 -6.39 -8.48
N LEU A 75 -3.43 -6.75 -7.68
CA LEU A 75 -2.05 -6.86 -8.12
C LEU A 75 -1.72 -8.31 -8.40
N ASP A 76 -1.49 -8.63 -9.67
CA ASP A 76 -1.04 -9.94 -10.12
C ASP A 76 0.48 -10.01 -10.35
N ASP A 77 1.17 -8.87 -10.32
CA ASP A 77 2.64 -8.78 -10.31
C ASP A 77 3.17 -7.76 -9.28
N THR A 78 4.49 -7.77 -9.07
CA THR A 78 5.16 -6.93 -8.05
C THR A 78 5.23 -5.43 -8.36
N GLN A 79 5.02 -5.03 -9.61
CA GLN A 79 5.12 -3.65 -10.08
C GLN A 79 3.74 -2.97 -10.06
N GLY A 80 2.70 -3.73 -10.39
CA GLY A 80 1.34 -3.25 -10.45
C GLY A 80 1.11 -2.20 -11.54
N PRO A 81 -0.07 -1.54 -11.53
CA PRO A 81 -0.42 -0.57 -12.56
C PRO A 81 0.49 0.68 -12.55
N ALA A 82 1.18 0.93 -11.44
CA ALA A 82 2.03 2.11 -11.27
C ALA A 82 3.24 2.13 -12.22
N ALA A 83 3.63 0.99 -12.82
CA ALA A 83 4.74 0.94 -13.77
C ALA A 83 4.39 1.55 -15.13
N THR A 84 3.11 1.48 -15.52
CA THR A 84 2.68 1.80 -16.89
C THR A 84 1.67 2.94 -16.95
N ARG A 85 1.00 3.26 -15.84
CA ARG A 85 0.05 4.37 -15.74
C ARG A 85 0.76 5.72 -15.77
N ALA A 86 0.51 6.49 -16.83
CA ALA A 86 1.02 7.84 -17.00
C ALA A 86 0.23 8.88 -16.18
N ASP A 87 -0.97 8.53 -15.73
CA ASP A 87 -1.90 9.35 -14.94
C ASP A 87 -1.68 9.24 -13.42
N VAL A 88 -0.51 8.79 -12.99
CA VAL A 88 -0.14 8.65 -11.58
C VAL A 88 1.06 9.54 -11.30
N ASP A 89 0.93 10.41 -10.29
CA ASP A 89 1.93 11.40 -9.91
C ASP A 89 2.82 10.95 -8.74
N ALA A 90 2.25 10.18 -7.81
CA ALA A 90 2.90 9.81 -6.56
C ALA A 90 2.71 8.34 -6.16
N LEU A 91 3.67 7.83 -5.38
CA LEU A 91 3.64 6.52 -4.77
C LEU A 91 3.81 6.65 -3.25
N VAL A 92 2.83 6.16 -2.48
CA VAL A 92 2.99 6.02 -1.04
C VAL A 92 3.55 4.63 -0.72
N ALA A 93 4.78 4.59 -0.21
CA ALA A 93 5.51 3.35 0.07
C ALA A 93 5.76 3.18 1.57
N SER A 94 5.75 1.92 2.03
CA SER A 94 6.13 1.60 3.41
C SER A 94 7.59 2.03 3.69
N PRO A 95 7.91 2.55 4.88
CA PRO A 95 9.29 2.80 5.33
C PRO A 95 10.17 1.55 5.39
N GLU A 96 9.62 0.35 5.19
CA GLU A 96 10.40 -0.89 5.08
C GLU A 96 11.38 -0.88 3.91
N ALA A 97 12.60 -1.36 4.15
CA ALA A 97 13.65 -1.41 3.13
C ALA A 97 13.23 -2.14 1.84
N LYS A 98 12.46 -3.24 1.95
CA LYS A 98 11.94 -3.98 0.78
C LYS A 98 10.98 -3.13 -0.05
N ALA A 99 10.13 -2.32 0.59
CA ALA A 99 9.20 -1.43 -0.11
C ALA A 99 9.93 -0.25 -0.76
N GLN A 100 10.88 0.36 -0.05
CA GLN A 100 11.71 1.44 -0.60
C GLN A 100 12.53 0.99 -1.81
N ARG A 101 13.12 -0.21 -1.76
CA ARG A 101 13.83 -0.78 -2.90
C ARG A 101 12.91 -0.96 -4.12
N ARG A 102 11.71 -1.51 -3.92
CA ARG A 102 10.73 -1.67 -5.00
C ARG A 102 10.27 -0.33 -5.59
N ALA A 103 10.06 0.69 -4.76
CA ALA A 103 9.72 2.03 -5.23
C ALA A 103 10.83 2.64 -6.11
N TYR A 104 12.09 2.41 -5.75
CA TYR A 104 13.24 2.82 -6.57
C TYR A 104 13.30 2.06 -7.90
N GLU A 105 13.17 0.73 -7.87
CA GLU A 105 13.15 -0.13 -9.06
C GLU A 105 12.03 0.28 -10.03
N LEU A 106 10.85 0.60 -9.50
CA LEU A 106 9.70 1.10 -10.28
C LEU A 106 10.03 2.40 -11.01
N ASN A 107 10.62 3.38 -10.31
CA ASN A 107 10.99 4.65 -10.93
C ASN A 107 12.08 4.51 -11.99
N GLN A 108 12.99 3.55 -11.84
CA GLN A 108 13.95 3.23 -12.89
C GLN A 108 13.25 2.68 -14.14
N GLN A 109 12.33 1.72 -13.98
CA GLN A 109 11.55 1.18 -15.10
C GLN A 109 10.71 2.26 -15.80
N ARG A 110 10.08 3.16 -15.03
CA ARG A 110 9.33 4.30 -15.59
C ARG A 110 10.23 5.18 -16.46
N ARG A 111 11.43 5.52 -15.99
CA ARG A 111 12.41 6.30 -16.76
C ARG A 111 12.83 5.59 -18.05
N ASP A 112 13.11 4.29 -17.96
CA ASP A 112 13.49 3.48 -19.12
C ASP A 112 12.35 3.40 -20.16
N ALA A 113 11.10 3.46 -19.71
CA ALA A 113 9.90 3.53 -20.54
C ALA A 113 9.51 4.94 -21.00
N GLY A 114 10.29 5.98 -20.65
CA GLY A 114 10.01 7.37 -21.01
C GLY A 114 8.90 8.04 -20.18
N LEU A 115 8.49 7.45 -19.06
CA LEU A 115 7.52 8.00 -18.12
C LEU A 115 8.21 8.86 -17.04
N HIS A 116 7.46 9.83 -16.52
CA HIS A 116 7.92 10.63 -15.38
C HIS A 116 8.04 9.76 -14.12
N PRO A 117 9.12 9.89 -13.34
CA PRO A 117 9.24 9.20 -12.06
C PRO A 117 8.16 9.70 -11.08
N LEU A 118 7.64 8.79 -10.27
CA LEU A 118 6.68 9.08 -9.21
C LEU A 118 7.36 9.76 -8.03
N GLU A 119 6.68 10.72 -7.42
CA GLU A 119 7.06 11.24 -6.10
C GLU A 119 6.83 10.16 -5.03
N ILE A 120 7.87 9.77 -4.30
CA ILE A 120 7.76 8.73 -3.28
C ILE A 120 7.50 9.37 -1.92
N HIS A 121 6.31 9.15 -1.36
CA HIS A 121 6.02 9.51 0.02
C HIS A 121 6.14 8.29 0.94
N THR A 122 6.88 8.48 2.02
CA THR A 122 7.11 7.43 3.02
C THR A 122 6.64 7.91 4.38
N PRO A 123 5.52 7.42 4.92
CA PRO A 123 5.12 7.77 6.26
C PRO A 123 6.08 7.12 7.28
N PRO A 124 6.22 7.72 8.48
CA PRO A 124 7.04 7.15 9.54
C PRO A 124 6.50 5.79 9.99
N PHE A 125 7.36 4.99 10.64
CA PHE A 125 6.91 3.78 11.31
C PHE A 125 5.94 4.13 12.44
N VAL A 126 4.84 3.38 12.52
CA VAL A 126 3.95 3.41 13.69
C VAL A 126 4.51 2.45 14.74
N VAL A 127 4.58 2.90 15.98
CA VAL A 127 5.11 2.15 17.13
C VAL A 127 3.93 1.64 17.95
N ALA A 128 3.99 0.37 18.36
CA ALA A 128 3.04 -0.27 19.27
C ALA A 128 3.25 0.20 20.72
N GLU A 129 2.34 -0.17 21.63
CA GLU A 129 2.47 0.16 23.06
C GLU A 129 3.77 -0.35 23.68
N ASP A 130 4.32 -1.45 23.15
CA ASP A 130 5.57 -2.06 23.60
C ASP A 130 6.85 -1.31 23.15
N GLY A 131 6.71 -0.15 22.50
CA GLY A 131 7.82 0.66 22.00
C GLY A 131 8.50 0.10 20.75
N THR A 132 7.99 -1.01 20.21
CA THR A 132 8.47 -1.63 18.97
C THR A 132 7.52 -1.33 17.82
N ARG A 133 8.03 -1.28 16.60
CA ARG A 133 7.24 -1.01 15.40
C ARG A 133 6.07 -2.00 15.21
N ILE A 134 4.91 -1.48 14.81
CA ILE A 134 3.79 -2.26 14.27
C ILE A 134 4.17 -2.83 12.90
N SER A 135 4.05 -4.15 12.72
CA SER A 135 4.26 -4.80 11.43
C SER A 135 3.25 -5.92 11.20
N SER A 136 2.92 -6.17 9.93
CA SER A 136 1.95 -7.22 9.54
C SER A 136 2.34 -8.61 10.03
N THR A 137 3.63 -8.88 10.16
CA THR A 137 4.15 -10.15 10.67
C THR A 137 3.84 -10.30 12.15
N ARG A 138 4.12 -9.27 12.95
CA ARG A 138 3.86 -9.29 14.40
C ARG A 138 2.37 -9.40 14.72
N ILE A 139 1.53 -8.66 14.00
CA ILE A 139 0.06 -8.76 14.11
C ILE A 139 -0.40 -10.20 13.87
N ARG A 140 0.12 -10.82 12.80
CA ARG A 140 -0.26 -12.17 12.39
C ARG A 140 0.28 -13.26 13.31
N ASN A 141 1.46 -13.04 13.90
CA ASN A 141 2.00 -13.89 14.96
C ASN A 141 1.25 -13.73 16.29
N GLY A 142 0.29 -12.80 16.39
CA GLY A 142 -0.42 -12.49 17.64
C GLY A 142 0.45 -11.78 18.68
N GLU A 143 1.59 -11.21 18.27
CA GLU A 143 2.47 -10.46 19.18
C GLU A 143 1.85 -9.13 19.61
N ILE A 144 1.05 -8.53 18.72
CA ILE A 144 0.34 -7.25 18.90
C ILE A 144 -1.00 -7.33 18.15
N ASP A 145 -1.96 -6.47 18.49
CA ASP A 145 -3.19 -6.34 17.70
C ASP A 145 -3.03 -5.35 16.52
N VAL A 146 -4.10 -5.12 15.76
CA VAL A 146 -4.08 -4.22 14.59
C VAL A 146 -3.91 -2.74 14.95
N HIS A 147 -4.10 -2.38 16.21
CA HIS A 147 -3.94 -1.04 16.79
C HIS A 147 -2.57 -0.83 17.42
N GLY A 148 -1.87 -1.92 17.76
CA GLY A 148 -0.47 -1.92 18.21
C GLY A 148 -0.33 -2.22 19.67
#